data_AF-A0A4R4QWL6-F1
#
_entry.id   AF-A0A4R4QWL6-F1
#
_cell.length_a   1.000
_cell.length_b   1.000
_cell.length_c   1.000
_cell.angle_alpha   90.00
_cell.angle_beta   90.00
_cell.angle_gamma   90.00
#
_symmetry.space_group_name_H-M   'P 1'
#
loop_
_entity.id
_entity.type
_entity.pdbx_description
1 polymer ?
#
loop_
_entity_poly.entity_id
_entity_poly.type
_entity_poly.pdbx_seq_one_letter_code
_entity_poly.pdbx_strand_id
1 'polypeptide(L)'
;MNRQDWPVYHEDLGSLERAPAQVRTDYLRIVERMMAEVPRRWVSRLSVPVLWLTLGSHGGDGIEVEPTDVYTLSRRHGYPDEFHRWVTSAVRSRVDETGARCAALVCHSGMGSTVQGPLLRALTGPPDREVHLYGAHRDHQRPFSDVFEIQRGPLRRPRFTHEVHQRLAEAGRAG
;
A
#
# COMPACT_ATOMS: atom_id res chain seq x y z
N MET A 1 3.98 32.91 -6.57
CA MET A 1 4.82 31.85 -5.97
C MET A 1 4.46 30.55 -6.70
N ASN A 2 5.21 30.18 -7.74
CA ASN A 2 4.93 29.00 -8.55
C ASN A 2 5.37 27.74 -7.80
N ARG A 3 4.41 26.90 -7.35
CA ARG A 3 4.69 25.49 -7.05
C ARG A 3 4.87 24.80 -8.39
N GLN A 4 6.12 24.53 -8.75
CA GLN A 4 6.42 23.52 -9.76
C GLN A 4 5.91 22.19 -9.20
N ASP A 5 4.88 21.64 -9.82
CA ASP A 5 4.50 20.23 -9.68
C ASP A 5 5.63 19.41 -10.30
N TRP A 6 6.65 19.11 -9.49
CA TRP A 6 7.63 18.09 -9.84
C TRP A 6 6.88 16.77 -9.99
N PRO A 7 7.11 15.99 -11.05
CA PRO A 7 6.63 14.61 -11.07
C PRO A 7 7.22 13.93 -9.84
N VAL A 8 6.35 13.51 -8.91
CA VAL A 8 6.77 12.68 -7.78
C VAL A 8 7.15 11.35 -8.39
N TYR A 9 8.45 11.16 -8.62
CA TYR A 9 8.97 9.87 -9.07
C TYR A 9 8.79 8.88 -7.92
N HIS A 10 7.88 7.94 -8.12
CA HIS A 10 7.73 6.78 -7.27
C HIS A 10 8.69 5.70 -7.74
N GLU A 11 9.30 5.00 -6.79
CA GLU A 11 9.93 3.72 -7.08
C GLU A 11 8.90 2.60 -6.92
N ASP A 12 9.08 1.55 -7.68
CA ASP A 12 8.23 0.36 -7.68
C ASP A 12 9.12 -0.89 -7.65
N LEU A 13 8.52 -2.07 -7.54
CA LEU A 13 9.25 -3.34 -7.59
C LEU A 13 10.11 -3.49 -8.85
N GLY A 14 9.75 -2.85 -9.98
CA GLY A 14 10.47 -2.94 -11.24
C GLY A 14 11.68 -2.01 -11.35
N SER A 15 11.85 -1.09 -10.41
CA SER A 15 12.98 -0.15 -10.33
C SER A 15 13.74 -0.22 -9.01
N LEU A 16 13.41 -1.21 -8.19
CA LEU A 16 13.93 -1.38 -6.84
C LEU A 16 15.45 -1.60 -6.82
N GLU A 17 16.05 -2.10 -7.91
CA GLU A 17 17.50 -2.31 -8.01
C GLU A 17 18.31 -1.03 -7.81
N ARG A 18 17.70 0.14 -8.05
CA ARG A 18 18.31 1.46 -7.91
C ARG A 18 18.35 1.96 -6.46
N ALA A 19 17.58 1.34 -5.56
CA ALA A 19 17.55 1.70 -4.16
C ALA A 19 18.71 1.05 -3.39
N PRO A 20 19.18 1.66 -2.27
CA PRO A 20 20.18 1.06 -1.40
C PRO A 20 19.73 -0.32 -0.87
N ALA A 21 20.67 -1.25 -0.69
CA ALA A 21 20.36 -2.64 -0.35
C ALA A 21 19.44 -2.81 0.87
N GLN A 22 19.66 -2.05 1.95
CA GLN A 22 18.81 -2.08 3.14
C GLN A 22 17.36 -1.64 2.84
N VAL A 23 17.20 -0.64 1.98
CA VAL A 23 15.90 -0.09 1.59
C VAL A 23 15.13 -1.13 0.76
N ARG A 24 15.83 -1.79 -0.17
CA ARG A 24 15.26 -2.89 -0.97
C ARG A 24 14.75 -4.00 -0.06
N THR A 25 15.58 -4.46 0.87
CA THR A 25 15.25 -5.54 1.80
C THR A 25 14.03 -5.18 2.66
N ASP A 26 14.02 -3.99 3.27
CA ASP A 26 12.91 -3.56 4.12
C ASP A 26 11.60 -3.40 3.30
N TYR A 27 11.68 -2.89 2.07
CA TYR A 27 10.53 -2.78 1.19
C TYR A 27 9.99 -4.15 0.74
N LEU A 28 10.86 -5.09 0.34
CA LEU A 28 10.47 -6.46 -0.01
C LEU A 28 9.75 -7.16 1.14
N ARG A 29 10.23 -6.99 2.39
CA ARG A 29 9.56 -7.52 3.58
C ARG A 29 8.16 -6.94 3.76
N ILE A 30 7.97 -5.65 3.49
CA ILE A 30 6.64 -5.01 3.50
C ILE A 30 5.73 -5.62 2.44
N VAL A 31 6.21 -5.83 1.21
CA VAL A 31 5.44 -6.45 0.12
C VAL A 31 5.04 -7.88 0.49
N GLU A 32 5.97 -8.70 0.97
CA GLU A 32 5.71 -10.06 1.44
C GLU A 32 4.66 -10.09 2.55
N ARG A 33 4.76 -9.17 3.52
CA ARG A 33 3.80 -9.07 4.62
C ARG A 33 2.42 -8.65 4.12
N MET A 34 2.34 -7.69 3.21
CA MET A 34 1.09 -7.31 2.55
C MET A 34 0.46 -8.52 1.86
N MET A 35 1.24 -9.27 1.10
CA MET A 35 0.76 -10.45 0.39
C MET A 35 0.22 -11.53 1.33
N ALA A 36 0.78 -11.64 2.53
CA ALA A 36 0.28 -12.55 3.57
C ALA A 36 -0.99 -12.02 4.27
N GLU A 37 -1.12 -10.71 4.49
CA GLU A 37 -2.21 -10.13 5.28
C GLU A 37 -3.47 -9.81 4.47
N VAL A 38 -3.34 -9.35 3.22
CA VAL A 38 -4.48 -9.01 2.36
C VAL A 38 -5.46 -10.19 2.23
N PRO A 39 -5.04 -11.43 1.88
CA PRO A 39 -5.95 -12.58 1.79
C PRO A 39 -6.64 -12.94 3.11
N ARG A 40 -6.03 -12.58 4.25
CA ARG A 40 -6.55 -12.89 5.59
C ARG A 40 -7.55 -11.85 6.06
N ARG A 41 -7.36 -10.58 5.70
CA ARG A 41 -8.16 -9.45 6.20
C ARG A 41 -9.21 -8.96 5.22
N TRP A 42 -8.99 -9.11 3.91
CA TRP A 42 -9.89 -8.61 2.87
C TRP A 42 -10.90 -9.67 2.42
N VAL A 43 -11.53 -10.33 3.39
CA VAL A 43 -12.48 -11.44 3.14
C VAL A 43 -13.88 -10.94 2.79
N SER A 44 -14.25 -9.76 3.29
CA SER A 44 -15.55 -9.14 3.02
C SER A 44 -15.57 -8.46 1.64
N ARG A 45 -16.74 -8.51 0.99
CA ARG A 45 -17.04 -7.72 -0.22
C ARG A 45 -17.63 -6.35 0.10
N LEU A 46 -18.14 -6.16 1.32
CA LEU A 46 -18.85 -4.94 1.71
C LEU A 46 -17.93 -3.92 2.39
N SER A 47 -16.87 -4.40 3.01
CA SER A 47 -15.90 -3.57 3.73
C SER A 47 -14.51 -4.17 3.58
N VAL A 48 -13.61 -3.39 2.97
CA VAL A 48 -12.21 -3.76 2.79
C VAL A 48 -11.40 -2.75 3.60
N PRO A 49 -10.71 -3.18 4.68
CA PRO A 49 -9.96 -2.25 5.51
C PRO A 49 -8.72 -1.75 4.77
N VAL A 50 -8.36 -0.50 5.01
CA VAL A 50 -7.02 0.01 4.71
C VAL A 50 -6.08 -0.55 5.77
N LEU A 51 -4.84 -0.90 5.41
CA LEU A 51 -3.87 -1.43 6.37
C LEU A 51 -2.62 -0.56 6.40
N TRP A 52 -2.21 -0.17 7.60
CA TRP A 52 -0.85 0.27 7.86
C TRP A 52 0.04 -0.95 8.09
N LEU A 53 1.20 -0.95 7.43
CA LEU A 53 2.30 -1.88 7.68
C LEU A 53 3.51 -1.06 8.13
N THR A 54 3.99 -1.30 9.34
CA THR A 54 5.09 -0.53 9.93
C THR A 54 6.23 -1.47 10.33
N LEU A 55 7.41 -1.28 9.75
CA LEU A 55 8.62 -2.07 10.02
C LEU A 55 9.62 -1.27 10.85
N GLY A 56 10.15 -1.89 11.90
CA GLY A 56 11.19 -1.25 12.70
C GLY A 56 10.64 -0.33 13.81
N SER A 57 9.34 -0.38 14.10
CA SER A 57 8.75 0.43 15.17
C SER A 57 9.22 -0.06 16.55
N HIS A 58 9.39 0.88 17.48
CA HIS A 58 9.73 0.58 18.89
C HIS A 58 11.01 -0.25 19.09
N GLY A 59 11.97 -0.19 18.15
CA GLY A 59 13.23 -0.93 18.22
C GLY A 59 13.12 -2.42 17.89
N GLY A 60 11.94 -2.92 17.52
CA GLY A 60 11.74 -4.29 17.08
C GLY A 60 11.96 -4.45 15.57
N ASP A 61 12.35 -5.65 15.12
CA ASP A 61 12.51 -5.95 13.68
C ASP A 61 11.23 -6.52 13.04
N GLY A 62 10.10 -6.51 13.75
CA GLY A 62 8.82 -7.00 13.26
C GLY A 62 8.08 -6.01 12.34
N ILE A 63 7.11 -6.53 11.59
CA ILE A 63 6.12 -5.70 10.87
C ILE A 63 4.81 -5.70 11.63
N GLU A 64 4.49 -4.54 12.19
CA GLU A 64 3.19 -4.24 12.80
C GLU A 64 2.14 -3.98 11.72
N VAL A 65 0.93 -4.50 11.92
CA VAL A 65 -0.16 -4.41 10.94
C VAL A 65 -1.42 -3.88 11.61
N GLU A 66 -1.79 -2.64 11.29
CA GLU A 66 -2.91 -1.93 11.91
C GLU A 66 -3.99 -1.62 10.87
N PRO A 67 -5.26 -2.00 11.10
CA PRO A 67 -6.35 -1.58 10.23
C PRO A 67 -6.69 -0.10 10.44
N THR A 68 -7.07 0.58 9.36
CA THR A 68 -7.56 1.95 9.36
C THR A 68 -8.61 2.15 8.26
N ASP A 69 -9.08 3.38 8.09
CA ASP A 69 -10.03 3.77 7.07
C ASP A 69 -9.66 5.14 6.47
N VAL A 70 -10.08 5.39 5.23
CA VAL A 70 -9.76 6.64 4.51
C VAL A 70 -10.31 7.87 5.21
N TYR A 71 -11.48 7.78 5.85
CA TYR A 71 -12.06 8.93 6.53
C TYR A 71 -11.18 9.34 7.72
N THR A 72 -10.71 8.38 8.51
CA THR A 72 -9.75 8.61 9.60
C THR A 72 -8.45 9.22 9.08
N LEU A 73 -7.90 8.73 7.97
CA LEU A 73 -6.70 9.30 7.35
C LEU A 73 -6.92 10.72 6.81
N SER A 74 -8.05 10.94 6.12
CA SER A 74 -8.38 12.22 5.50
C SER A 74 -8.50 13.35 6.54
N ARG A 75 -9.10 13.09 7.71
CA ARG A 75 -9.20 14.07 8.80
C ARG A 75 -7.86 14.64 9.23
N ARG A 76 -6.77 13.88 9.03
CA ARG A 76 -5.41 14.29 9.42
C ARG A 76 -4.58 14.83 8.26
N HIS A 77 -4.83 14.39 7.03
CA HIS A 77 -3.90 14.61 5.91
C HIS A 77 -4.49 15.36 4.71
N GLY A 78 -5.81 15.42 4.54
CA GLY A 78 -6.42 16.10 3.39
C GLY A 78 -7.81 15.55 3.04
N TYR A 79 -8.42 16.01 1.96
CA TYR A 79 -9.77 15.55 1.59
C TYR A 79 -9.74 14.12 0.98
N PRO A 80 -10.77 13.28 1.22
CA PRO A 80 -10.80 11.90 0.70
C PRO A 80 -10.67 11.78 -0.83
N ASP A 81 -11.27 12.71 -1.57
CA ASP A 81 -11.25 12.77 -3.04
C ASP A 81 -9.88 13.14 -3.61
N GLU A 82 -9.01 13.73 -2.78
CA GLU A 82 -7.63 14.07 -3.11
C GLU A 82 -6.62 13.04 -2.58
N PHE A 83 -7.04 11.80 -2.29
CA PHE A 83 -6.21 10.74 -1.69
C PHE A 83 -4.78 10.66 -2.26
N HIS A 84 -4.64 10.60 -3.58
CA HIS A 84 -3.34 10.49 -4.24
C HIS A 84 -2.42 11.70 -3.99
N ARG A 85 -2.97 12.87 -3.68
CA ARG A 85 -2.18 14.09 -3.40
C ARG A 85 -1.53 14.06 -2.02
N TRP A 86 -2.14 13.39 -1.04
CA TRP A 86 -1.66 13.42 0.34
C TRP A 86 -1.15 12.07 0.86
N VAL A 87 -1.46 10.93 0.21
CA VAL A 87 -1.07 9.59 0.70
C VAL A 87 0.44 9.44 0.89
N THR A 88 1.25 9.99 -0.02
CA THR A 88 2.72 9.96 0.08
C THR A 88 3.23 10.73 1.29
N SER A 89 2.61 11.87 1.60
CA SER A 89 2.91 12.63 2.81
C SER A 89 2.48 11.86 4.06
N ALA A 90 1.32 11.21 4.03
CA ALA A 90 0.83 10.40 5.15
C ALA A 90 1.75 9.23 5.50
N VAL A 91 2.26 8.49 4.51
CA VAL A 91 3.21 7.38 4.76
C VAL A 91 4.54 7.89 5.33
N ARG A 92 5.02 9.07 4.90
CA ARG A 92 6.21 9.71 5.48
C ARG A 92 5.97 10.16 6.92
N SER A 93 4.86 10.85 7.18
CA SER A 93 4.48 11.22 8.54
C SER A 93 4.36 9.99 9.45
N ARG A 94 3.87 8.86 8.93
CA ARG A 94 3.82 7.60 9.68
C ARG A 94 5.22 7.09 10.08
N VAL A 95 6.20 7.16 9.17
CA VAL A 95 7.61 6.80 9.47
C VAL A 95 8.15 7.67 10.60
N ASP A 96 7.94 8.99 10.53
CA ASP A 96 8.44 9.95 11.50
C ASP A 96 7.78 9.77 12.88
N GLU A 97 6.45 9.62 12.92
CA GLU A 97 5.67 9.48 14.15
C GLU A 97 5.96 8.19 14.91
N THR A 98 6.18 7.09 14.19
CA THR A 98 6.37 5.77 14.80
C THR A 98 7.84 5.45 15.07
N GLY A 99 8.76 6.29 14.59
CA GLY A 99 10.17 5.96 14.61
C GLY A 99 10.48 4.67 13.84
N ALA A 100 9.69 4.32 12.83
CA ALA A 100 9.90 3.14 11.99
C ALA A 100 11.02 3.35 10.95
N ARG A 101 11.59 2.25 10.44
CA ARG A 101 12.52 2.30 9.30
C ARG A 101 11.76 2.40 7.98
N CYS A 102 10.66 1.66 7.87
CA CYS A 102 9.80 1.66 6.69
C CYS A 102 8.34 1.59 7.12
N ALA A 103 7.47 2.34 6.44
CA ALA A 103 6.03 2.24 6.63
C ALA A 103 5.33 2.24 5.27
N ALA A 104 4.21 1.53 5.19
CA ALA A 104 3.40 1.52 4.00
C ALA A 104 1.90 1.46 4.30
N LEU A 105 1.13 2.02 3.38
CA LEU A 105 -0.32 1.98 3.38
C LEU A 105 -0.79 1.06 2.24
N VAL A 106 -1.57 0.04 2.61
CA VAL A 106 -2.18 -0.92 1.69
C VAL A 106 -3.65 -0.58 1.51
N CYS A 107 -4.05 -0.43 0.26
CA CYS A 107 -5.27 0.26 -0.08
C CYS A 107 -5.88 -0.36 -1.35
N HIS A 108 -7.21 -0.45 -1.46
CA HIS A 108 -7.88 -1.01 -2.64
C HIS A 108 -8.24 0.08 -3.68
N SER A 109 -8.38 -0.30 -4.95
CA SER A 109 -8.68 0.61 -6.07
C SER A 109 -9.99 1.40 -5.91
N GLY A 110 -10.95 0.88 -5.16
CA GLY A 110 -12.25 1.50 -4.92
C GLY A 110 -12.27 2.71 -3.98
N MET A 111 -11.13 3.23 -3.51
CA MET A 111 -11.10 4.34 -2.54
C MET A 111 -11.17 5.75 -3.14
N GLY A 112 -11.07 5.89 -4.45
CA GLY A 112 -11.24 7.17 -5.15
C GLY A 112 -12.52 7.29 -6.00
N SER A 113 -13.30 6.22 -6.17
CA SER A 113 -14.47 6.25 -7.07
C SER A 113 -15.73 6.70 -6.32
N THR A 114 -16.24 7.88 -6.62
CA THR A 114 -17.56 8.40 -6.20
C THR A 114 -18.76 7.68 -6.86
N VAL A 115 -18.53 6.65 -7.68
CA VAL A 115 -19.49 6.24 -8.72
C VAL A 115 -20.40 5.07 -8.35
N GLN A 116 -20.21 4.38 -7.22
CA GLN A 116 -21.08 3.24 -6.86
C GLN A 116 -21.69 3.40 -5.48
N GLY A 117 -22.97 3.79 -5.45
CA GLY A 117 -23.78 3.81 -4.24
C GLY A 117 -23.84 2.43 -3.55
N PRO A 118 -24.15 2.39 -2.24
CA PRO A 118 -24.02 1.20 -1.40
C PRO A 118 -24.80 -0.03 -1.91
N LEU A 119 -25.94 0.18 -2.59
CA LEU A 119 -26.77 -0.88 -3.17
C LEU A 119 -26.13 -1.58 -4.38
N LEU A 120 -25.50 -0.83 -5.28
CA LEU A 120 -24.79 -1.39 -6.44
C LEU A 120 -23.51 -2.12 -6.01
N ARG A 121 -22.75 -1.54 -5.05
CA ARG A 121 -21.61 -2.20 -4.42
C ARG A 121 -21.97 -3.51 -3.72
N ALA A 122 -23.15 -3.58 -3.10
CA ALA A 122 -23.63 -4.80 -2.45
C ALA A 122 -24.04 -5.89 -3.47
N LEU A 123 -24.57 -5.51 -4.63
CA LEU A 123 -25.02 -6.43 -5.69
C LEU A 123 -23.86 -6.96 -6.55
N THR A 124 -22.89 -6.12 -6.91
CA THR A 124 -21.78 -6.53 -7.80
C THR A 124 -20.51 -6.90 -7.03
N GLY A 125 -20.41 -6.49 -5.75
CA GLY A 125 -19.13 -6.39 -5.04
C GLY A 125 -18.27 -5.27 -5.65
N PRO A 126 -17.31 -4.68 -4.91
CA PRO A 126 -16.30 -3.87 -5.54
C PRO A 126 -15.48 -4.78 -6.47
N PRO A 127 -15.25 -4.37 -7.73
CA PRO A 127 -14.30 -5.05 -8.60
C PRO A 127 -12.88 -4.71 -8.16
N ASP A 128 -12.56 -4.86 -6.87
CA ASP A 128 -11.20 -4.67 -6.37
C ASP A 128 -10.37 -5.82 -6.92
N ARG A 129 -9.82 -5.57 -8.12
CA ARG A 129 -8.85 -6.40 -8.82
C ARG A 129 -7.42 -5.97 -8.49
N GLU A 130 -7.27 -4.87 -7.75
CA GLU A 130 -5.98 -4.26 -7.50
C GLU A 130 -5.82 -3.91 -6.03
N VAL A 131 -4.61 -4.15 -5.54
CA VAL A 131 -4.10 -3.69 -4.26
C VAL A 131 -3.04 -2.64 -4.56
N HIS A 132 -3.23 -1.43 -4.07
CA HIS A 132 -2.22 -0.39 -4.10
C HIS A 132 -1.41 -0.43 -2.81
N LEU A 133 -0.10 -0.24 -2.94
CA LEU A 133 0.84 -0.11 -1.85
C LEU A 133 1.55 1.22 -2.00
N TYR A 134 1.45 2.09 -1.00
CA TYR A 134 2.21 3.33 -0.92
C TYR A 134 3.19 3.22 0.23
N GLY A 135 4.49 3.38 -0.01
CA GLY A 135 5.53 3.18 0.99
C GLY A 135 6.45 4.37 1.14
N ALA A 136 7.07 4.48 2.31
CA ALA A 136 8.20 5.36 2.55
C ALA A 136 9.21 4.64 3.45
N HIS A 137 10.49 4.90 3.19
CA HIS A 137 11.59 4.42 4.01
C HIS A 137 12.35 5.63 4.56
N ARG A 138 12.75 5.60 5.84
CA ARG A 138 13.41 6.70 6.54
C ARG A 138 14.64 7.21 5.79
N ASP A 139 15.50 6.29 5.39
CA ASP A 139 16.78 6.59 4.74
C ASP A 139 16.66 6.71 3.22
N HIS A 140 15.44 6.84 2.68
CA HIS A 140 15.22 6.92 1.25
C HIS A 140 14.32 8.09 0.87
N GLN A 141 14.82 8.94 -0.03
CA GLN A 141 14.09 10.15 -0.42
C GLN A 141 12.88 9.84 -1.31
N ARG A 142 12.95 8.80 -2.14
CA ARG A 142 11.87 8.47 -3.08
C ARG A 142 10.82 7.59 -2.40
N PRO A 143 9.54 7.95 -2.47
CA PRO A 143 8.48 7.09 -1.98
C PRO A 143 8.29 5.88 -2.91
N PHE A 144 7.73 4.82 -2.36
CA PHE A 144 7.33 3.64 -3.12
C PHE A 144 5.86 3.72 -3.52
N SER A 145 5.52 3.27 -4.73
CA SER A 145 4.14 3.06 -5.15
C SER A 145 4.05 1.87 -6.09
N ASP A 146 3.30 0.85 -5.68
CA ASP A 146 3.05 -0.33 -6.50
C ASP A 146 1.55 -0.62 -6.60
N VAL A 147 1.19 -1.28 -7.71
CA VAL A 147 -0.13 -1.84 -7.94
C VAL A 147 0.01 -3.33 -8.20
N PHE A 148 -0.77 -4.11 -7.47
CA PHE A 148 -0.74 -5.57 -7.48
C PHE A 148 -2.10 -6.12 -7.88
N GLU A 149 -2.11 -6.92 -8.94
CA GLU A 149 -3.33 -7.59 -9.35
C GLU A 149 -3.71 -8.73 -8.39
N ILE A 150 -5.00 -8.81 -8.10
CA ILE A 150 -5.62 -9.86 -7.30
C ILE A 150 -6.81 -10.49 -8.04
N GLN A 151 -6.94 -11.80 -7.88
CA GLN A 151 -8.08 -12.58 -8.33
C GLN A 151 -8.95 -12.93 -7.12
N ARG A 152 -10.26 -12.81 -7.27
CA ARG A 152 -11.24 -13.29 -6.29
C ARG A 152 -11.97 -14.50 -6.89
N GLY A 153 -11.69 -15.68 -6.36
CA GLY A 153 -12.44 -16.88 -6.67
C GLY A 153 -13.85 -16.88 -6.05
N PRO A 154 -14.69 -17.89 -6.36
CA PRO A 154 -16.03 -18.04 -5.77
C PRO A 154 -16.02 -18.12 -4.24
N LEU A 155 -14.89 -18.55 -3.63
CA LEU A 155 -14.65 -18.68 -2.19
C LEU A 155 -14.02 -17.44 -1.51
N ARG A 156 -14.26 -16.24 -2.06
CA ARG A 156 -14.23 -14.91 -1.39
C ARG A 156 -12.88 -14.30 -0.96
N ARG A 157 -11.81 -15.06 -0.73
CA ARG A 157 -10.48 -14.49 -0.39
C ARG A 157 -9.73 -14.02 -1.63
N PRO A 158 -9.14 -12.81 -1.63
CA PRO A 158 -8.28 -12.37 -2.73
C PRO A 158 -7.01 -13.20 -2.74
N ARG A 159 -6.50 -13.47 -3.95
CA ARG A 159 -5.22 -14.11 -4.19
C ARG A 159 -4.45 -13.25 -5.17
N PHE A 160 -3.17 -13.03 -4.92
CA PHE A 160 -2.30 -12.36 -5.87
C PHE A 160 -2.10 -13.23 -7.10
N THR A 161 -1.98 -12.60 -8.27
CA THR A 161 -1.75 -13.32 -9.53
C THR A 161 -0.36 -13.94 -9.57
N HIS A 162 -0.14 -14.89 -10.48
CA HIS A 162 1.16 -15.53 -10.61
C HIS A 162 2.25 -14.52 -11.01
N GLU A 163 1.87 -13.55 -11.84
CA GLU A 163 2.71 -12.46 -12.31
C GLU A 163 3.22 -11.59 -11.15
N VAL A 164 2.39 -11.33 -10.13
CA VAL A 164 2.82 -10.64 -8.91
C VAL A 164 3.90 -11.45 -8.16
N HIS A 165 3.70 -12.76 -8.04
CA HIS A 165 4.69 -13.64 -7.40
C HIS A 165 6.01 -13.70 -8.20
N GLN A 166 5.94 -13.71 -9.53
CA GLN A 166 7.12 -13.66 -10.39
C GLN A 166 7.88 -12.35 -10.23
N ARG A 167 7.19 -11.20 -10.29
CA ARG A 167 7.79 -9.87 -10.08
C ARG A 167 8.50 -9.78 -8.73
N LEU A 168 7.88 -10.29 -7.66
CA LEU A 168 8.50 -10.31 -6.33
C LEU A 168 9.76 -11.21 -6.30
N ALA A 169 9.68 -12.39 -6.89
CA ALA A 169 10.82 -13.31 -6.95
C ALA A 169 11.98 -12.75 -7.77
N GLU A 170 11.72 -12.02 -8.85
CA GLU A 170 12.72 -11.33 -9.65
C GLU A 170 13.39 -10.20 -8.88
N ALA A 171 12.59 -9.35 -8.23
CA ALA A 171 13.10 -8.26 -7.39
C ALA A 171 13.97 -8.79 -6.23
N GLY A 172 13.60 -9.94 -5.65
CA GLY A 172 14.40 -10.58 -4.59
C GLY A 172 15.72 -11.21 -5.05
N ARG A 173 15.89 -11.51 -6.35
CA ARG A 173 17.16 -12.04 -6.90
C ARG A 173 18.15 -10.95 -7.31
N ALA A 174 17.67 -9.73 -7.55
CA ALA A 174 18.49 -8.58 -7.90
C ALA A 174 19.16 -7.91 -6.69
N GLY A 175 18.84 -8.37 -5.48
CA GLY A 175 19.28 -7.80 -4.20
C GLY A 175 20.57 -8.41 -3.67
#